data_AF-A0A2N2RGH9-F1
#
_entry.id   AF-A0A2N2RGH9-F1
#
_cell.length_a   1.000
_cell.length_b   1.000
_cell.length_c   1.000
_cell.angle_alpha   90.00
_cell.angle_beta   90.00
_cell.angle_gamma   90.00
#
_symmetry.space_group_name_H-M   'P 1'
#
loop_
_entity.id
_entity.type
_entity.pdbx_description
1 polymer ?
#
loop_
_entity_poly.entity_id
_entity_poly.type
_entity_poly.pdbx_seq_one_letter_code
_entity_poly.pdbx_strand_id
1 'polypeptide(L)'
;MRATPAAHFSEPSRWGGVDALRGLAMVWMTAYHLCFDLNHFGYIRQNFYTDPFWTWQRTAIVSLFLLCAGMGQAIAVQQAQPWRRFWRRWAQVAGCALLVTAASYWMYPKSFIYFGVLHGMAVMLLLARLSAGWGAWLWPAGGLAIATPLIAKYVLSTGDGAEFSSIFNAPWLNWLGWITAKPVTEDYVPVFPWLGVMWWGVAVGQWRARRPGRAAARPMPAALRPLAWLGRWSLSYYMVHQPVLIGVLMALAALK
;
A
#
# COMPACT_ATOMS: atom_id res chain seq x y z
N MET A 1 32.78 -29.33 29.29
CA MET A 1 32.36 -28.16 28.48
C MET A 1 31.12 -28.52 27.69
N ARG A 2 29.95 -27.98 28.06
CA ARG A 2 28.69 -28.21 27.32
C ARG A 2 28.61 -27.17 26.21
N ALA A 3 28.51 -27.62 24.96
CA ALA A 3 28.25 -26.78 23.82
C ALA A 3 26.91 -26.06 23.99
N THR A 4 26.92 -24.74 23.89
CA THR A 4 25.74 -23.89 23.74
C THR A 4 24.93 -24.32 22.51
N PRO A 5 23.61 -24.51 22.59
CA PRO A 5 22.81 -24.74 21.39
C PRO A 5 22.88 -23.49 20.51
N ALA A 6 23.22 -23.71 19.24
CA ALA A 6 23.12 -22.68 18.20
C ALA A 6 21.71 -22.08 18.20
N ALA A 7 21.66 -20.75 18.07
CA ALA A 7 20.41 -20.00 17.96
C ALA A 7 19.49 -20.65 16.92
N HIS A 8 18.33 -21.14 17.36
CA HIS A 8 17.27 -21.57 16.47
C HIS A 8 16.88 -20.38 15.60
N PHE A 9 17.27 -20.39 14.33
CA PHE A 9 16.66 -19.55 13.32
C PHE A 9 15.17 -19.88 13.34
N SER A 10 14.37 -18.93 13.83
CA SER A 10 12.92 -18.99 13.85
C SER A 10 12.40 -19.56 12.53
N GLU A 11 11.68 -20.69 12.62
CA GLU A 11 10.97 -21.36 11.53
C GLU A 11 10.43 -20.33 10.51
N PRO A 12 10.65 -20.52 9.20
CA PRO A 12 10.02 -19.67 8.21
C PRO A 12 8.51 -19.75 8.41
N SER A 13 7.93 -18.65 8.90
CA SER A 13 6.49 -18.44 9.00
C SER A 13 5.81 -19.04 7.78
N ARG A 14 4.70 -19.77 8.01
CA ARG A 14 3.84 -20.43 7.00
C ARG A 14 3.37 -19.50 5.85
N TRP A 15 3.71 -18.22 5.93
CA TRP A 15 3.33 -17.14 5.01
C TRP A 15 4.51 -16.37 4.40
N GLY A 16 5.74 -16.91 4.42
CA GLY A 16 6.92 -16.25 3.82
C GLY A 16 6.74 -15.80 2.36
N GLY A 17 5.85 -16.44 1.59
CA GLY A 17 5.48 -15.99 0.25
C GLY A 17 4.77 -14.63 0.19
N VAL A 18 3.97 -14.27 1.20
CA VAL A 18 3.34 -12.94 1.29
C VAL A 18 4.41 -11.89 1.57
N ASP A 19 5.37 -12.19 2.44
CA ASP A 19 6.50 -11.30 2.70
C ASP A 19 7.39 -11.16 1.46
N ALA A 20 7.64 -12.24 0.71
CA ALA A 20 8.40 -12.18 -0.54
C ALA A 20 7.70 -11.31 -1.59
N LEU A 21 6.38 -11.46 -1.73
CA LEU A 21 5.57 -10.67 -2.65
C LEU A 21 5.58 -9.17 -2.26
N ARG A 22 5.50 -8.89 -0.95
CA ARG A 22 5.65 -7.52 -0.44
C ARG A 22 7.04 -6.97 -0.71
N GLY A 23 8.09 -7.77 -0.51
CA GLY A 23 9.47 -7.40 -0.82
C GLY A 23 9.68 -7.08 -2.30
N LEU A 24 9.08 -7.88 -3.20
CA LEU A 24 9.07 -7.59 -4.63
C LEU A 24 8.42 -6.24 -4.93
N ALA A 25 7.25 -5.98 -4.33
CA ALA A 25 6.55 -4.69 -4.48
C ALA A 25 7.43 -3.51 -4.03
N MET A 26 8.23 -3.69 -2.97
CA MET A 26 9.13 -2.66 -2.44
C MET A 26 10.29 -2.36 -3.38
N VAL A 27 10.92 -3.40 -3.95
CA VAL A 27 12.00 -3.22 -4.94
C VAL A 27 11.46 -2.50 -6.18
N TRP A 28 10.30 -2.93 -6.67
CA TRP A 28 9.67 -2.30 -7.83
C TRP A 28 9.28 -0.84 -7.56
N MET A 29 8.66 -0.56 -6.42
CA MET A 29 8.35 0.80 -5.98
C MET A 29 9.57 1.71 -5.91
N THR A 30 10.69 1.19 -5.40
CA THR A 30 11.94 1.95 -5.31
C THR A 30 12.51 2.26 -6.69
N ALA A 31 12.48 1.31 -7.62
CA ALA A 31 12.90 1.55 -9.00
C ALA A 31 11.98 2.58 -9.70
N TYR A 32 10.67 2.50 -9.46
CA TYR A 32 9.71 3.47 -9.98
C TYR A 32 9.99 4.88 -9.45
N HIS A 33 10.20 5.05 -8.13
CA HIS A 33 10.52 6.35 -7.54
C HIS A 33 11.89 6.86 -7.94
N LEU A 34 12.89 6.01 -8.09
CA LEU A 34 14.19 6.42 -8.64
C LEU A 34 14.03 7.04 -10.03
N CYS A 35 13.25 6.42 -10.92
CA CYS A 35 12.96 6.99 -12.23
C CYS A 35 12.16 8.30 -12.12
N PHE A 36 11.17 8.37 -11.24
CA PHE A 36 10.41 9.61 -10.99
C PHE A 36 11.32 10.75 -10.53
N ASP A 37 12.23 10.47 -9.59
CA ASP A 37 13.16 11.45 -9.05
C ASP A 37 14.21 11.85 -10.10
N LEU A 38 14.74 10.91 -10.88
CA LEU A 38 15.64 11.23 -12.00
C LEU A 38 14.96 12.20 -12.99
N ASN A 39 13.66 12.04 -13.23
CA ASN A 39 12.89 12.97 -14.04
C ASN A 39 12.71 14.34 -13.34
N HIS A 40 12.41 14.34 -12.04
CA HIS A 40 12.28 15.56 -11.25
C HIS A 40 13.58 16.40 -11.22
N PHE A 41 14.73 15.74 -11.09
CA PHE A 41 16.06 16.37 -11.13
C PHE A 41 16.54 16.69 -12.56
N GLY A 42 15.76 16.39 -13.60
CA GLY A 42 16.06 16.73 -14.99
C GLY A 42 17.05 15.81 -15.71
N TYR A 43 17.41 14.67 -15.12
CA TYR A 43 18.31 13.68 -15.74
C TYR A 43 17.64 12.89 -16.87
N ILE A 44 16.32 12.70 -16.80
CA ILE A 44 15.51 12.08 -17.85
C ILE A 44 14.26 12.93 -18.11
N ARG A 45 13.58 12.67 -19.22
CA ARG A 45 12.29 13.31 -19.58
C ARG A 45 11.26 12.24 -19.88
N GLN A 46 10.30 12.08 -18.97
CA GLN A 46 9.24 11.08 -19.00
C GLN A 46 7.96 11.66 -18.42
N ASN A 47 6.80 11.15 -18.84
CA ASN A 47 5.51 11.64 -18.37
C ASN A 47 4.86 10.63 -17.40
N PHE A 48 5.11 10.80 -16.10
CA PHE A 48 4.57 9.92 -15.06
C PHE A 48 3.07 10.10 -14.78
N TYR A 49 2.45 11.15 -15.32
CA TYR A 49 1.07 11.54 -14.97
C TYR A 49 0.02 10.97 -15.93
N THR A 50 0.37 10.82 -17.21
CA THR A 50 -0.58 10.35 -18.24
C THR A 50 -0.09 9.16 -19.04
N ASP A 51 1.22 8.86 -19.07
CA ASP A 51 1.72 7.71 -19.82
C ASP A 51 1.23 6.39 -19.18
N PRO A 52 0.56 5.52 -19.96
CA PRO A 52 0.18 4.19 -19.50
C PRO A 52 1.34 3.42 -18.87
N PHE A 53 2.55 3.46 -19.46
CA PHE A 53 3.69 2.69 -18.96
C PHE A 53 3.97 2.97 -17.48
N TRP A 54 3.93 4.24 -17.06
CA TRP A 54 4.16 4.63 -15.67
C TRP A 54 2.91 4.47 -14.79
N THR A 55 1.74 4.86 -15.30
CA THR A 55 0.49 4.81 -14.53
C THR A 55 0.02 3.39 -14.21
N TRP A 56 0.23 2.43 -15.12
CA TRP A 56 -0.05 1.00 -14.87
C TRP A 56 0.93 0.41 -13.84
N GLN A 57 2.21 0.77 -13.89
CA GLN A 57 3.19 0.35 -12.89
C GLN A 57 2.81 0.83 -11.49
N ARG A 58 2.53 2.13 -11.33
CA ARG A 58 2.04 2.69 -10.06
C ARG A 58 0.83 1.93 -9.54
N THR A 59 -0.14 1.67 -10.42
CA THR A 59 -1.37 0.94 -10.06
C THR A 59 -1.09 -0.50 -9.62
N ALA A 60 -0.21 -1.21 -10.33
CA ALA A 60 0.18 -2.57 -9.99
C ALA A 60 0.94 -2.65 -8.66
N ILE A 61 1.88 -1.72 -8.43
CA ILE A 61 2.66 -1.63 -7.19
C ILE A 61 1.73 -1.42 -5.99
N VAL A 62 0.85 -0.40 -6.03
CA VAL A 62 -0.07 -0.11 -4.93
C VAL A 62 -1.05 -1.27 -4.70
N SER A 63 -1.57 -1.85 -5.78
CA SER A 63 -2.44 -3.03 -5.69
C SER A 63 -1.74 -4.18 -4.98
N LEU A 64 -0.48 -4.45 -5.31
CA LEU A 64 0.29 -5.53 -4.71
C LEU A 64 0.52 -5.29 -3.21
N PHE A 65 0.85 -4.07 -2.81
CA PHE A 65 0.99 -3.69 -1.40
C PHE A 65 -0.31 -3.90 -0.61
N LEU A 66 -1.43 -3.43 -1.14
CA LEU A 66 -2.72 -3.50 -0.47
C LEU A 66 -3.27 -4.93 -0.42
N LEU A 67 -3.06 -5.71 -1.48
CA LEU A 67 -3.37 -7.13 -1.50
C LEU A 67 -2.56 -7.87 -0.42
N CYS A 68 -1.25 -7.60 -0.34
CA CYS A 68 -0.38 -8.18 0.71
C CYS A 68 -0.78 -7.72 2.13
N ALA A 69 -1.24 -6.47 2.29
CA ALA A 69 -1.74 -5.96 3.56
C ALA A 69 -3.04 -6.67 3.98
N GLY A 70 -3.96 -6.87 3.03
CA GLY A 70 -5.19 -7.64 3.24
C GLY A 70 -4.93 -9.09 3.61
N MET A 71 -4.02 -9.77 2.89
CA MET A 71 -3.58 -11.13 3.25
C MET A 71 -2.97 -11.15 4.65
N GLY A 72 -2.19 -10.13 5.02
CA GLY A 72 -1.65 -9.95 6.36
C GLY A 72 -2.74 -9.83 7.44
N GLN A 73 -3.83 -9.11 7.18
CA GLN A 73 -4.97 -9.04 8.08
C GLN A 73 -5.65 -10.39 8.26
N ALA A 74 -5.85 -11.16 7.17
CA ALA A 74 -6.40 -12.51 7.25
C ALA A 74 -5.54 -13.44 8.15
N ILE A 75 -4.21 -13.38 7.99
CA ILE A 75 -3.27 -14.14 8.82
C ILE A 75 -3.37 -13.71 10.28
N ALA A 76 -3.41 -12.40 10.54
CA ALA A 76 -3.50 -11.86 11.90
C ALA A 76 -4.80 -12.27 12.60
N VAL A 77 -5.93 -12.28 11.88
CA VAL A 77 -7.21 -12.76 12.40
C VAL A 77 -7.17 -14.26 12.68
N GLN A 78 -6.61 -15.06 11.76
CA GLN A 78 -6.46 -16.50 11.94
C GLN A 78 -5.60 -16.85 13.16
N GLN A 79 -4.55 -16.07 13.43
CA GLN A 79 -3.66 -16.23 14.58
C GLN A 79 -4.25 -15.62 15.88
N ALA A 80 -5.54 -15.25 15.88
CA ALA A 80 -6.22 -14.62 17.01
C ALA A 80 -5.44 -13.41 17.58
N GLN A 81 -4.86 -12.60 16.70
CA GLN A 81 -4.10 -11.42 17.10
C GLN A 81 -4.96 -10.50 17.98
N PRO A 82 -4.51 -10.13 19.20
CA PRO A 82 -5.27 -9.27 20.08
C PRO A 82 -5.31 -7.83 19.57
N TRP A 83 -6.39 -7.11 19.89
CA TRP A 83 -6.58 -5.70 19.53
C TRP A 83 -5.44 -4.80 19.98
N ARG A 84 -4.82 -5.06 21.14
CA ARG A 84 -3.64 -4.32 21.62
C ARG A 84 -2.49 -4.33 20.60
N ARG A 85 -2.21 -5.48 19.99
CA ARG A 85 -1.14 -5.61 18.98
C ARG A 85 -1.56 -4.94 17.66
N PHE A 86 -2.84 -4.98 17.32
CA PHE A 86 -3.38 -4.29 16.14
C PHE A 86 -3.20 -2.77 16.28
N TRP A 87 -3.66 -2.19 17.38
CA TRP A 87 -3.57 -0.75 17.63
C TRP A 87 -2.13 -0.25 17.68
N ARG A 88 -1.20 -1.03 18.25
CA ARG A 88 0.23 -0.67 18.20
C ARG A 88 0.75 -0.55 16.76
N ARG A 89 0.41 -1.51 15.89
CA ARG A 89 0.83 -1.48 14.49
C ARG A 89 0.11 -0.39 13.70
N TRP A 90 -1.17 -0.21 13.95
CA TRP A 90 -1.98 0.83 13.34
C TRP A 90 -1.44 2.22 13.69
N ALA A 91 -1.13 2.48 14.96
CA ALA A 91 -0.55 3.75 15.42
C ALA A 91 0.80 4.04 14.76
N GLN A 92 1.63 3.02 14.50
CA GLN A 92 2.85 3.20 13.72
C GLN A 92 2.56 3.68 12.29
N VAL A 93 1.58 3.08 11.61
CA VAL A 93 1.20 3.47 10.24
C VAL A 93 0.61 4.87 10.22
N ALA A 94 -0.31 5.18 11.14
CA ALA A 94 -0.90 6.51 11.28
C ALA A 94 0.13 7.58 11.62
N GLY A 95 1.05 7.31 12.56
CA GLY A 95 2.16 8.20 12.88
C GLY A 95 3.08 8.45 11.69
N CYS A 96 3.41 7.40 10.93
CA CYS A 96 4.17 7.54 9.69
C CYS A 96 3.43 8.37 8.63
N ALA A 97 2.09 8.23 8.53
CA ALA A 97 1.28 9.03 7.63
C ALA A 97 1.39 10.53 7.96
N LEU A 98 1.23 10.89 9.24
CA LEU A 98 1.39 12.27 9.71
C LEU A 98 2.80 12.82 9.48
N LEU A 99 3.84 11.99 9.70
CA LEU A 99 5.22 12.38 9.40
C LEU A 99 5.44 12.66 7.92
N VAL A 100 4.87 11.84 7.03
CA VAL A 100 4.93 12.07 5.58
C VAL A 100 4.20 13.36 5.19
N THR A 101 3.04 13.66 5.79
CA THR A 101 2.36 14.95 5.59
C THR A 101 3.22 16.11 6.03
N ALA A 102 3.80 16.06 7.23
CA ALA A 102 4.65 17.14 7.74
C ALA A 102 5.90 17.36 6.87
N ALA A 103 6.58 16.27 6.49
CA ALA A 103 7.78 16.34 5.64
C ALA A 103 7.45 16.87 4.24
N SER A 104 6.38 16.38 3.61
CA SER A 104 5.95 16.85 2.29
C SER A 104 5.41 18.27 2.31
N TYR A 105 4.80 18.72 3.42
CA TYR A 105 4.39 20.12 3.58
C TYR A 105 5.60 21.06 3.59
N TRP A 106 6.68 20.65 4.24
CA TRP A 106 7.91 21.43 4.25
C TRP A 106 8.62 21.46 2.89
N MET A 107 8.64 20.33 2.17
CA MET A 107 9.35 20.21 0.89
C MET A 107 8.52 20.71 -0.32
N TYR A 108 7.21 20.49 -0.30
CA TYR A 108 6.26 20.78 -1.39
C TYR A 108 4.99 21.47 -0.87
N PRO A 109 5.07 22.71 -0.37
CA PRO A 109 3.95 23.35 0.34
C PRO A 109 2.67 23.54 -0.50
N LYS A 110 2.77 23.57 -1.83
CA LYS A 110 1.63 23.73 -2.75
C LYS A 110 0.96 22.40 -3.14
N SER A 111 1.59 21.27 -2.87
CA SER A 111 1.16 19.94 -3.33
C SER A 111 1.45 18.86 -2.27
N PHE A 112 1.47 19.24 -1.00
CA PHE A 112 1.80 18.33 0.11
C PHE A 112 0.83 17.15 0.22
N ILE A 113 1.32 16.05 0.80
CA ILE A 113 0.58 14.80 0.92
C ILE A 113 -0.40 14.89 2.09
N TYR A 114 -1.63 15.34 1.83
CA TYR A 114 -2.70 15.33 2.83
C TYR A 114 -3.42 13.97 2.92
N PHE A 115 -3.47 13.20 1.82
CA PHE A 115 -4.09 11.87 1.79
C PHE A 115 -3.41 10.91 0.80
N GLY A 116 -2.23 10.42 1.20
CA GLY A 116 -1.46 9.41 0.45
C GLY A 116 -1.70 7.96 0.90
N VAL A 117 -0.90 7.02 0.39
CA VAL A 117 -1.04 5.58 0.65
C VAL A 117 -1.03 5.19 2.14
N LEU A 118 -0.25 5.86 2.99
CA LEU A 118 -0.24 5.56 4.43
C LEU A 118 -1.52 6.02 5.14
N HIS A 119 -2.10 7.14 4.72
CA HIS A 119 -3.40 7.63 5.23
C HIS A 119 -4.51 6.66 4.85
N GLY A 120 -4.58 6.33 3.55
CA GLY A 120 -5.51 5.32 3.04
C GLY A 120 -5.31 3.97 3.75
N MET A 121 -4.06 3.52 3.93
CA MET A 121 -3.75 2.28 4.65
C MET A 121 -4.26 2.32 6.10
N ALA A 122 -4.10 3.43 6.83
CA ALA A 122 -4.59 3.54 8.20
C ALA A 122 -6.12 3.34 8.26
N VAL A 123 -6.88 3.96 7.36
CA VAL A 123 -8.34 3.78 7.29
C VAL A 123 -8.69 2.35 6.86
N MET A 124 -8.10 1.88 5.75
CA MET A 124 -8.43 0.58 5.18
C MET A 124 -8.07 -0.58 6.10
N LEU A 125 -7.00 -0.50 6.91
CA LEU A 125 -6.66 -1.54 7.88
C LEU A 125 -7.73 -1.69 8.97
N LEU A 126 -8.36 -0.58 9.41
CA LEU A 126 -9.49 -0.62 10.34
C LEU A 126 -10.69 -1.30 9.70
N LEU A 127 -11.06 -0.84 8.50
CA LEU A 127 -12.19 -1.39 7.76
C LEU A 127 -12.00 -2.88 7.48
N ALA A 128 -10.82 -3.29 7.00
CA ALA A 128 -10.48 -4.69 6.76
C ALA A 128 -10.49 -5.55 8.03
N ARG A 129 -10.07 -5.00 9.18
CA ARG A 129 -10.10 -5.72 10.45
C ARG A 129 -11.53 -5.94 10.94
N LEU A 130 -12.38 -4.92 10.86
CA LEU A 130 -13.78 -4.98 11.25
C LEU A 130 -14.61 -5.86 10.31
N SER A 131 -14.31 -5.83 9.01
CA SER A 131 -14.98 -6.64 7.99
C SER A 131 -14.41 -8.05 7.84
N ALA A 132 -13.38 -8.43 8.61
CA ALA A 132 -12.74 -9.75 8.48
C ALA A 132 -13.72 -10.91 8.70
N GLY A 133 -14.82 -10.71 9.45
CA GLY A 133 -15.87 -11.70 9.65
C GLY A 133 -16.78 -11.95 8.44
N TRP A 134 -16.74 -11.10 7.40
CA TRP A 134 -17.68 -11.15 6.27
C TRP A 134 -17.50 -12.39 5.38
N GLY A 135 -16.36 -13.08 5.45
CA GLY A 135 -16.12 -14.31 4.72
C GLY A 135 -16.24 -14.13 3.21
N ALA A 136 -17.14 -14.88 2.56
CA ALA A 136 -17.32 -14.84 1.11
C ALA A 136 -17.83 -13.47 0.60
N TRP A 137 -18.51 -12.68 1.44
CA TRP A 137 -19.01 -11.35 1.07
C TRP A 137 -17.89 -10.34 0.77
N LEU A 138 -16.66 -10.61 1.19
CA LEU A 138 -15.50 -9.78 0.83
C LEU A 138 -15.25 -9.74 -0.69
N TRP A 139 -15.64 -10.77 -1.43
CA TRP A 139 -15.49 -10.81 -2.90
C TRP A 139 -16.40 -9.80 -3.61
N PRO A 140 -17.75 -9.87 -3.48
CA PRO A 140 -18.64 -8.88 -4.07
C PRO A 140 -18.46 -7.49 -3.47
N ALA A 141 -18.17 -7.36 -2.17
CA ALA A 141 -17.87 -6.06 -1.57
C ALA A 141 -16.60 -5.44 -2.18
N GLY A 142 -15.57 -6.24 -2.45
CA GLY A 142 -14.37 -5.79 -3.16
C GLY A 142 -14.64 -5.36 -4.60
N GLY A 143 -15.46 -6.12 -5.33
CA GLY A 143 -15.91 -5.75 -6.67
C GLY A 143 -16.70 -4.44 -6.68
N LEU A 144 -17.63 -4.28 -5.74
CA LEU A 144 -18.40 -3.04 -5.58
C LEU A 144 -17.48 -1.86 -5.24
N ALA A 145 -16.56 -2.03 -4.28
CA ALA A 145 -15.59 -1.00 -3.90
C ALA A 145 -14.74 -0.54 -5.09
N ILE A 146 -14.34 -1.44 -5.98
CA ILE A 146 -13.59 -1.13 -7.20
C ILE A 146 -14.47 -0.42 -8.24
N ALA A 147 -15.74 -0.81 -8.36
CA ALA A 147 -16.67 -0.20 -9.31
C ALA A 147 -17.16 1.20 -8.87
N THR A 148 -17.26 1.46 -7.56
CA THR A 148 -17.87 2.70 -7.04
C THR A 148 -17.25 4.00 -7.58
N PRO A 149 -15.92 4.15 -7.77
CA PRO A 149 -15.37 5.38 -8.34
C PRO A 149 -15.76 5.59 -9.79
N LEU A 150 -15.95 4.51 -10.56
CA LEU A 150 -16.41 4.61 -11.95
C LEU A 150 -17.87 5.07 -12.02
N ILE A 151 -18.71 4.48 -11.16
CA ILE A 151 -20.12 4.86 -11.03
C ILE A 151 -20.23 6.30 -10.55
N ALA A 152 -19.48 6.67 -9.50
CA ALA A 152 -19.45 8.02 -8.97
C ALA A 152 -18.97 9.02 -10.01
N LYS A 153 -17.90 8.71 -10.76
CA LYS A 153 -17.42 9.59 -11.83
C LYS A 153 -18.49 9.81 -12.90
N TYR A 154 -19.19 8.76 -13.33
CA TYR A 154 -20.29 8.89 -14.28
C TYR A 154 -21.40 9.80 -13.72
N VAL A 155 -21.94 9.47 -12.54
CA VAL A 155 -23.03 10.22 -11.89
C VAL A 155 -22.64 11.69 -11.66
N LEU A 156 -21.45 11.96 -11.13
CA LEU A 156 -20.96 13.31 -10.85
C LEU A 156 -20.57 14.10 -12.11
N SER A 157 -20.60 13.47 -13.29
CA SER A 157 -20.32 14.12 -14.57
C SER A 157 -21.57 14.32 -15.43
N THR A 158 -22.74 13.86 -14.99
CA THR A 158 -23.98 13.85 -15.78
C THR A 158 -25.21 14.26 -14.97
N GLY A 159 -26.14 15.00 -15.58
CA GLY A 159 -27.41 15.39 -14.95
C GLY A 159 -27.22 16.17 -13.65
N ASP A 160 -28.16 16.00 -12.72
CA ASP A 160 -28.17 16.69 -11.42
C ASP A 160 -26.95 16.34 -10.54
N GLY A 161 -26.27 15.22 -10.82
CA GLY A 161 -25.07 14.81 -10.09
C GLY A 161 -23.88 15.76 -10.28
N ALA A 162 -23.85 16.53 -11.38
CA ALA A 162 -22.79 17.49 -11.67
C ALA A 162 -22.70 18.60 -10.61
N GLU A 163 -23.82 18.97 -9.98
CA GLU A 163 -23.87 20.01 -8.92
C GLU A 163 -23.05 19.60 -7.68
N PHE A 164 -22.96 18.29 -7.41
CA PHE A 164 -22.23 17.75 -6.27
C PHE A 164 -20.73 17.54 -6.55
N SER A 165 -20.28 17.72 -7.80
CA SER A 165 -18.90 17.44 -8.19
C SER A 165 -17.87 18.25 -7.41
N SER A 166 -18.16 19.53 -7.13
CA SER A 166 -17.30 20.42 -6.35
C SER A 166 -17.11 19.94 -4.91
N ILE A 167 -18.19 19.47 -4.27
CA ILE A 167 -18.21 18.96 -2.90
C ILE A 167 -17.37 17.68 -2.82
N PHE A 168 -17.50 16.80 -3.80
CA PHE A 168 -16.76 15.54 -3.86
C PHE A 168 -15.28 15.70 -4.21
N ASN A 169 -14.91 16.70 -4.99
CA ASN A 169 -13.51 17.01 -5.29
C ASN A 169 -12.79 17.70 -4.12
N ALA A 170 -13.51 18.23 -3.13
CA ALA A 170 -12.94 18.93 -2.00
C ALA A 170 -12.16 17.99 -1.04
N PRO A 171 -11.11 18.46 -0.35
CA PRO A 171 -10.25 17.63 0.51
C PRO A 171 -10.97 16.82 1.59
N TRP A 172 -12.12 17.29 2.09
CA TRP A 172 -12.88 16.61 3.14
C TRP A 172 -13.70 15.41 2.63
N LEU A 173 -13.93 15.25 1.32
CA LEU A 173 -14.60 14.08 0.73
C LEU A 173 -13.74 13.33 -0.29
N ASN A 174 -12.79 13.99 -0.93
CA ASN A 174 -12.06 13.35 -2.03
C ASN A 174 -11.27 12.11 -1.58
N TRP A 175 -10.88 12.02 -0.30
CA TRP A 175 -10.29 10.81 0.28
C TRP A 175 -11.14 9.54 0.13
N LEU A 176 -12.46 9.66 -0.15
CA LEU A 176 -13.30 8.53 -0.54
C LEU A 176 -12.92 7.96 -1.91
N GLY A 177 -12.51 8.80 -2.86
CA GLY A 177 -12.14 8.43 -4.23
C GLY A 177 -13.24 8.62 -5.27
N TRP A 178 -14.39 9.15 -4.84
CA TRP A 178 -15.52 9.51 -5.71
C TRP A 178 -15.30 10.91 -6.29
N ILE A 179 -14.34 11.06 -7.18
CA ILE A 179 -13.89 12.35 -7.73
C ILE A 179 -14.08 12.43 -9.24
N THR A 180 -14.22 13.64 -9.77
CA THR A 180 -14.17 13.90 -11.22
C THR A 180 -12.81 14.39 -11.68
N ALA A 181 -12.06 15.08 -10.80
CA ALA A 181 -10.72 15.59 -11.05
C ALA A 181 -9.73 15.14 -9.97
N LYS A 182 -8.50 14.79 -10.36
CA LYS A 182 -7.46 14.40 -9.40
C LYS A 182 -7.02 15.64 -8.60
N PRO A 183 -6.88 15.54 -7.27
CA PRO A 183 -6.36 16.64 -6.47
C PRO A 183 -4.87 16.86 -6.74
N VAL A 184 -4.41 18.09 -6.48
CA VAL A 184 -2.99 18.46 -6.56
C VAL A 184 -2.29 18.04 -5.28
N THR A 185 -1.60 16.90 -5.31
CA THR A 185 -0.83 16.33 -4.20
C THR A 185 0.24 15.38 -4.75
N GLU A 186 1.40 15.27 -4.10
CA GLU A 186 2.48 14.36 -4.52
C GLU A 186 2.08 12.88 -4.46
N ASP A 187 1.19 12.51 -3.54
CA ASP A 187 0.58 11.18 -3.51
C ASP A 187 -0.92 11.27 -3.18
N TYR A 188 -1.68 10.42 -3.86
CA TYR A 188 -3.13 10.32 -3.70
C TYR A 188 -3.59 8.88 -3.87
N VAL A 189 -3.98 8.28 -2.76
CA VAL A 189 -4.51 6.91 -2.67
C VAL A 189 -5.76 6.94 -1.80
N PRO A 190 -6.93 7.26 -2.39
CA PRO A 190 -8.20 7.31 -1.66
C PRO A 190 -8.61 5.94 -1.11
N VAL A 191 -9.73 5.87 -0.39
CA VAL A 191 -10.27 4.60 0.11
C VAL A 191 -10.79 3.74 -1.03
N PHE A 192 -11.58 4.28 -1.96
CA PHE A 192 -12.03 3.56 -3.16
C PHE A 192 -11.18 3.97 -4.35
N PRO A 193 -10.70 3.03 -5.18
CA PRO A 193 -11.05 1.60 -5.25
C PRO A 193 -10.24 0.68 -4.33
N TRP A 194 -9.23 1.23 -3.66
CA TRP A 194 -8.14 0.53 -3.01
C TRP A 194 -8.56 -0.41 -1.87
N LEU A 195 -9.63 -0.07 -1.15
CA LEU A 195 -10.25 -0.92 -0.14
C LEU A 195 -10.72 -2.24 -0.74
N GLY A 196 -11.20 -2.22 -1.99
CA GLY A 196 -11.62 -3.44 -2.68
C GLY A 196 -10.46 -4.40 -2.93
N VAL A 197 -9.29 -3.87 -3.31
CA VAL A 197 -8.06 -4.67 -3.45
C VAL A 197 -7.63 -5.24 -2.11
N MET A 198 -7.70 -4.45 -1.03
CA MET A 198 -7.38 -4.94 0.31
C MET A 198 -8.36 -6.02 0.77
N TRP A 199 -9.67 -5.86 0.55
CA TRP A 199 -10.67 -6.87 0.86
C TRP A 199 -10.46 -8.16 0.07
N TRP A 200 -10.11 -8.08 -1.21
CA TRP A 200 -9.70 -9.26 -1.97
C TRP A 200 -8.44 -9.91 -1.39
N GLY A 201 -7.49 -9.13 -0.89
CA GLY A 201 -6.34 -9.64 -0.14
C GLY A 201 -6.77 -10.44 1.10
N VAL A 202 -7.72 -9.90 1.88
CA VAL A 202 -8.30 -10.61 3.05
C VAL A 202 -8.99 -11.89 2.59
N ALA A 203 -9.83 -11.82 1.56
CA ALA A 203 -10.59 -12.95 1.03
C ALA A 203 -9.67 -14.08 0.54
N VAL A 204 -8.62 -13.76 -0.22
CA VAL A 204 -7.61 -14.73 -0.68
C VAL A 204 -6.88 -15.35 0.51
N GLY A 205 -6.48 -14.53 1.50
CA GLY A 205 -5.82 -15.02 2.71
C GLY A 205 -6.69 -16.01 3.48
N GLN A 206 -7.97 -15.69 3.69
CA GLN A 206 -8.92 -16.57 4.37
C GLN A 206 -9.22 -17.84 3.56
N TRP A 207 -9.41 -17.71 2.25
CA TRP A 207 -9.65 -18.84 1.36
C TRP A 207 -8.49 -19.84 1.39
N ARG A 208 -7.25 -19.34 1.34
CA ARG A 208 -6.05 -20.19 1.45
C ARG A 208 -5.91 -20.82 2.83
N ALA A 209 -6.23 -20.08 3.90
CA ALA A 209 -6.22 -20.58 5.27
C ALA A 209 -7.21 -21.74 5.51
N ARG A 210 -8.36 -21.73 4.83
CA ARG A 210 -9.41 -22.77 4.93
C ARG A 210 -9.11 -24.06 4.15
N ARG A 211 -7.99 -24.14 3.41
CA ARG A 211 -7.59 -25.33 2.65
C ARG A 211 -6.38 -26.03 3.30
N PRO A 212 -6.54 -26.68 4.47
CA PRO A 212 -5.48 -27.49 5.05
C PRO A 212 -5.18 -28.66 4.09
N GLY A 213 -3.98 -28.70 3.52
CA GLY A 213 -3.51 -29.88 2.77
C GLY A 213 -2.85 -29.65 1.40
N ARG A 214 -2.89 -28.45 0.80
CA ARG A 214 -2.24 -28.21 -0.52
C ARG A 214 -1.13 -27.16 -0.55
N ALA A 215 -1.07 -26.27 0.44
CA ALA A 215 -0.03 -25.23 0.55
C ALA A 215 0.78 -25.31 1.86
N ALA A 216 0.50 -26.32 2.70
CA ALA A 216 1.32 -26.60 3.87
C ALA A 216 2.63 -27.23 3.39
N ALA A 217 3.75 -26.57 3.71
CA ALA A 217 5.11 -27.13 3.67
C ALA A 217 5.81 -27.28 2.30
N ARG A 218 5.57 -26.41 1.31
CA ARG A 218 6.64 -26.21 0.31
C ARG A 218 7.65 -25.19 0.86
N PRO A 219 8.90 -25.59 1.14
CA PRO A 219 9.92 -24.65 1.59
C PRO A 219 10.08 -23.56 0.55
N MET A 220 10.14 -22.31 1.00
CA MET A 220 10.31 -21.19 0.10
C MET A 220 11.66 -21.32 -0.62
N PRO A 221 11.70 -21.17 -1.96
CA PRO A 221 12.94 -21.18 -2.72
C PRO A 221 13.98 -20.23 -2.11
N ALA A 222 15.23 -20.66 -2.03
CA ALA A 222 16.30 -19.88 -1.40
C ALA A 222 16.45 -18.49 -2.05
N ALA A 223 16.26 -18.39 -3.37
CA ALA A 223 16.28 -17.15 -4.14
C ALA A 223 15.25 -16.09 -3.69
N LEU A 224 14.13 -16.51 -3.07
CA LEU A 224 13.08 -15.58 -2.60
C LEU A 224 13.29 -15.14 -1.14
N ARG A 225 14.26 -15.72 -0.42
CA ARG A 225 14.56 -15.38 0.98
C ARG A 225 14.95 -13.92 1.19
N PRO A 226 15.77 -13.28 0.33
CA PRO A 226 16.08 -11.86 0.47
C PRO A 226 14.84 -10.98 0.35
N LEU A 227 13.95 -11.26 -0.62
CA LEU A 227 12.70 -10.53 -0.78
C LEU A 227 11.78 -10.70 0.44
N ALA A 228 11.66 -11.92 0.97
CA ALA A 228 10.88 -12.15 2.17
C ALA A 228 11.47 -11.45 3.40
N TRP A 229 12.79 -11.38 3.50
CA TRP A 229 13.46 -10.61 4.56
C TRP A 229 13.14 -9.12 4.46
N LEU A 230 13.29 -8.56 3.26
CA LEU A 230 12.96 -7.16 2.99
C LEU A 230 11.49 -6.85 3.31
N GLY A 231 10.57 -7.73 2.89
CA GLY A 231 9.14 -7.59 3.11
C GLY A 231 8.70 -7.61 4.58
N ARG A 232 9.52 -8.13 5.50
CA ARG A 232 9.25 -8.04 6.96
C ARG A 232 9.51 -6.64 7.52
N TRP A 233 10.37 -5.86 6.87
CA TRP A 233 10.73 -4.49 7.25
C TRP A 233 10.01 -3.42 6.42
N SER A 234 8.87 -3.77 5.82
CA SER A 234 8.23 -2.96 4.77
C SER A 234 7.93 -1.52 5.16
N LEU A 235 7.46 -1.27 6.40
CA LEU A 235 7.14 0.08 6.85
C LEU A 235 8.41 0.93 7.03
N SER A 236 9.45 0.36 7.66
CA SER A 236 10.71 1.07 7.88
C SER A 236 11.37 1.41 6.56
N TYR A 237 11.43 0.45 5.63
CA TYR A 237 11.94 0.69 4.28
C TYR A 237 11.10 1.71 3.52
N TYR A 238 9.76 1.62 3.59
CA TYR A 238 8.86 2.59 2.98
C TYR A 238 9.14 4.01 3.49
N MET A 239 9.45 4.19 4.77
CA MET A 239 9.77 5.53 5.30
C MET A 239 11.14 6.05 4.86
N VAL A 240 12.09 5.16 4.60
CA VAL A 240 13.49 5.53 4.34
C VAL A 240 13.82 5.65 2.85
N HIS A 241 13.15 4.89 1.97
CA HIS A 241 13.54 4.84 0.56
C HIS A 241 13.53 6.23 -0.11
N GLN A 242 12.45 7.01 0.02
CA GLN A 242 12.32 8.29 -0.67
C GLN A 242 13.31 9.35 -0.15
N PRO A 243 13.49 9.57 1.16
CA PRO A 243 14.53 10.47 1.66
C PRO A 243 15.95 10.08 1.22
N VAL A 244 16.24 8.77 1.16
CA VAL A 244 17.55 8.29 0.71
C VAL A 244 17.74 8.54 -0.79
N LEU A 245 16.75 8.24 -1.63
CA LEU A 245 16.83 8.49 -3.08
C LEU A 245 17.05 9.98 -3.37
N ILE A 246 16.24 10.85 -2.76
CA ILE A 246 16.37 12.30 -2.90
C ILE A 246 17.74 12.76 -2.39
N GLY A 247 18.17 12.33 -1.20
CA GLY A 247 19.45 12.73 -0.63
C GLY A 247 20.65 12.35 -1.50
N VAL A 248 20.64 11.14 -2.08
CA VAL A 248 21.67 10.70 -3.03
C VAL A 248 21.66 11.56 -4.29
N LEU A 249 20.48 11.83 -4.88
CA LEU A 249 20.39 12.65 -6.10
C LEU A 249 20.77 14.12 -5.85
N MET A 250 20.44 14.68 -4.69
CA MET A 250 20.88 16.01 -4.26
C MET A 250 22.40 16.06 -4.13
N ALA A 251 23.03 15.06 -3.49
CA ALA A 251 24.48 14.99 -3.36
C ALA A 251 25.16 14.88 -4.73
N LEU A 252 24.64 14.05 -5.63
CA LEU A 252 25.14 13.93 -7.00
C LEU A 252 24.97 15.24 -7.80
N ALA A 253 23.86 15.94 -7.62
CA ALA A 253 23.62 17.23 -8.28
C ALA A 253 24.56 18.32 -7.75
N ALA A 254 24.90 18.31 -6.46
CA ALA A 254 25.84 19.27 -5.86
C ALA A 254 27.30 19.04 -6.24
N LEU A 255 27.65 17.85 -6.74
CA LEU A 255 29.00 17.51 -7.23
C LEU A 255 29.22 17.88 -8.70
N LYS A 256 28.18 18.32 -9.41
CA LYS A 256 28.26 18.82 -10.79
C LYS A 256 28.38 20.33 -10.81
#